data_AF-A0A8T5L330-F1
#
_entry.id   AF-A0A8T5L330-F1
#
_cell.length_a   1.000
_cell.length_b   1.000
_cell.length_c   1.000
_cell.angle_alpha   90.00
_cell.angle_beta   90.00
_cell.angle_gamma   90.00
#
_symmetry.space_group_name_H-M   'P 1'
#
loop_
_entity.id
_entity.type
_entity.pdbx_description
1 polymer ?
#
loop_
_entity_poly.entity_id
_entity_poly.type
_entity_poly.pdbx_seq_one_letter_code
_entity_poly.pdbx_strand_id
1 'polypeptide(L)'
;MPARKVRKAAPKKNPVRRSAITKQDIAITPLLHNPRIIKGTVKKGLGEGARYVAAYKSVLKRKLGFEPYIGTLNIHMKGKQDLRFFDDPIMVPAPKKGLCQVACYPIAINYTLEGAVVIPKKTRNPKSVIEILAPVNLRETLGLKDGDDVVCLRLV
;
A
#
# COMPACT_ATOMS: atom_id res chain seq x y z
N MET A 1 38.40 -56.25 13.44
CA MET A 1 38.41 -55.51 12.15
C MET A 1 37.39 -54.39 12.21
N PRO A 2 37.73 -53.11 11.95
CA PRO A 2 36.79 -51.99 12.10
C PRO A 2 36.14 -51.62 10.76
N ALA A 3 34.80 -51.55 10.71
CA ALA A 3 34.06 -51.11 9.52
C ALA A 3 33.59 -49.64 9.65
N ARG A 4 34.38 -48.77 9.00
CA ARG A 4 34.07 -47.51 8.30
C ARG A 4 32.79 -46.71 8.69
N LYS A 5 33.00 -45.52 9.27
CA LYS A 5 32.02 -44.42 9.33
C LYS A 5 31.58 -43.97 7.93
N VAL A 6 30.27 -44.02 7.66
CA VAL A 6 29.65 -43.40 6.47
C VAL A 6 29.50 -41.90 6.72
N ARG A 7 30.21 -41.06 5.96
CA ARG A 7 30.02 -39.60 5.95
C ARG A 7 28.77 -39.27 5.13
N LYS A 8 27.77 -38.62 5.73
CA LYS A 8 26.63 -38.02 4.99
C LYS A 8 27.13 -36.80 4.22
N ALA A 9 26.86 -36.76 2.91
CA ALA A 9 27.13 -35.61 2.05
C ALA A 9 26.16 -34.45 2.37
N ALA A 10 26.67 -33.22 2.42
CA ALA A 10 25.88 -32.01 2.57
C ALA A 10 25.00 -31.74 1.32
N PRO A 11 23.83 -31.09 1.46
CA PRO A 11 22.96 -30.79 0.34
C PRO A 11 23.64 -29.79 -0.61
N LYS A 12 23.70 -30.12 -1.90
CA LYS A 12 24.19 -29.24 -2.95
C LYS A 12 23.27 -28.02 -3.02
N LYS A 13 23.81 -26.82 -2.74
CA LYS A 13 23.11 -25.54 -2.98
C LYS A 13 22.81 -25.43 -4.47
N ASN A 14 21.54 -25.44 -4.85
CA ASN A 14 21.10 -25.11 -6.21
C ASN A 14 21.40 -23.63 -6.46
N PRO A 15 22.23 -23.26 -7.44
CA PRO A 15 22.39 -21.86 -7.80
C PRO A 15 21.11 -21.41 -8.50
N VAL A 16 20.36 -20.51 -7.85
CA VAL A 16 19.24 -19.79 -8.46
C VAL A 16 19.78 -19.15 -9.74
N ARG A 17 19.34 -19.62 -10.91
CA ARG A 17 19.66 -19.04 -12.21
C ARG A 17 19.25 -17.56 -12.17
N ARG A 18 20.22 -16.65 -12.17
CA ARG A 18 19.99 -15.23 -12.43
C ARG A 18 19.53 -15.12 -13.89
N SER A 19 18.23 -15.12 -14.12
CA SER A 19 17.68 -14.76 -15.43
C SER A 19 18.12 -13.34 -15.77
N ALA A 20 18.75 -13.18 -16.92
CA ALA A 20 19.22 -11.89 -17.41
C ALA A 20 18.02 -10.96 -17.62
N ILE A 21 18.16 -9.73 -17.10
CA ILE A 21 17.22 -8.61 -17.25
C ILE A 21 17.05 -8.32 -18.74
N THR A 22 15.82 -8.31 -19.23
CA THR A 22 15.47 -8.11 -20.65
C THR A 22 15.41 -6.63 -21.01
N LYS A 23 15.48 -6.29 -22.31
CA LYS A 23 15.37 -4.88 -22.78
C LYS A 23 14.07 -4.18 -22.38
N GLN A 24 13.01 -4.94 -22.07
CA GLN A 24 11.74 -4.40 -21.55
C GLN A 24 11.85 -4.02 -20.06
N ASP A 25 12.65 -4.73 -19.27
CA ASP A 25 12.92 -4.38 -17.86
C ASP A 25 13.73 -3.08 -17.74
N ILE A 26 14.54 -2.76 -18.77
CA ILE A 26 15.33 -1.53 -18.87
C ILE A 26 14.44 -0.29 -19.09
N ALA A 27 13.27 -0.45 -19.71
CA ALA A 27 12.30 0.64 -19.89
C ALA A 27 11.56 1.02 -18.59
N ILE A 28 11.55 0.14 -17.58
CA ILE A 28 10.96 0.40 -16.25
C ILE A 28 11.95 1.16 -15.36
N THR A 29 13.25 1.10 -15.67
CA THR A 29 14.30 1.64 -14.81
C THR A 29 14.13 3.15 -14.52
N PRO A 30 13.73 4.03 -15.47
CA PRO A 30 13.39 5.44 -15.21
C PRO A 30 12.27 5.65 -14.17
N LEU A 31 11.19 4.86 -14.21
CA LEU A 31 10.07 4.92 -13.26
C LEU A 31 10.45 4.47 -11.83
N LEU A 32 11.59 3.79 -11.68
CA LEU A 32 12.16 3.38 -10.39
C LEU A 32 13.21 4.36 -9.85
N HIS A 33 13.48 5.50 -10.50
CA HIS A 33 14.58 6.38 -10.09
C HIS A 33 14.31 7.17 -8.79
N ASN A 34 13.11 7.17 -8.22
CA ASN A 34 12.89 7.57 -6.82
C ASN A 34 11.47 7.20 -6.34
N PRO A 35 11.17 5.89 -6.17
CA PRO A 35 9.88 5.47 -5.64
C PRO A 35 9.58 6.17 -4.33
N ARG A 36 8.46 6.90 -4.27
CA ARG A 36 8.02 7.57 -3.05
C ARG A 36 7.41 6.50 -2.16
N ILE A 37 8.06 6.19 -1.06
CA ILE A 37 7.70 5.07 -0.18
C ILE A 37 7.22 5.61 1.17
N ILE A 38 6.09 5.09 1.63
CA ILE A 38 5.67 5.18 3.03
C ILE A 38 5.80 3.81 3.67
N LYS A 39 6.51 3.75 4.80
CA LYS A 39 6.51 2.59 5.69
C LYS A 39 5.72 2.93 6.93
N GLY A 40 4.93 1.99 7.40
CA GLY A 40 4.16 2.20 8.62
C GLY A 40 3.61 0.92 9.19
N THR A 41 2.90 1.05 10.32
CA THR A 41 2.24 -0.08 10.96
C THR A 41 0.74 0.08 10.99
N VAL A 42 0.05 -1.06 10.87
CA VAL A 42 -1.40 -1.12 10.94
C VAL A 42 -1.89 -0.66 12.31
N LYS A 43 -2.95 0.15 12.30
CA LYS A 43 -3.64 0.63 13.50
C LYS A 43 -5.14 0.42 13.38
N LYS A 44 -5.79 0.19 14.51
CA LYS A 44 -7.24 0.36 14.65
C LYS A 44 -7.61 1.83 14.45
N GLY A 45 -8.58 2.07 13.55
CA GLY A 45 -9.22 3.37 13.38
C GLY A 45 -10.44 3.53 14.29
N LEU A 46 -11.13 4.65 14.15
CA LEU A 46 -12.37 4.95 14.90
C LEU A 46 -13.61 4.22 14.35
N GLY A 47 -13.47 3.41 13.29
CA GLY A 47 -14.58 2.71 12.63
C GLY A 47 -15.43 3.60 11.70
N GLU A 48 -15.07 4.87 11.52
CA GLU A 48 -15.85 5.82 10.70
C GLU A 48 -15.60 5.70 9.20
N GLY A 49 -14.47 5.10 8.79
CA GLY A 49 -14.04 5.03 7.38
C GLY A 49 -15.08 4.38 6.47
N ALA A 50 -15.71 3.29 6.90
CA ALA A 50 -16.76 2.58 6.17
C ALA A 50 -17.91 3.51 5.74
N ARG A 51 -18.38 4.37 6.67
CA ARG A 51 -19.46 5.33 6.40
C ARG A 51 -19.07 6.34 5.32
N TYR A 52 -17.84 6.85 5.38
CA TYR A 52 -17.35 7.79 4.38
C TYR A 52 -17.13 7.11 3.03
N VAL A 53 -16.49 5.94 2.99
CA VAL A 53 -16.27 5.23 1.73
C VAL A 53 -17.59 4.90 1.04
N ALA A 54 -18.61 4.45 1.79
CA ALA A 54 -19.95 4.24 1.24
C ALA A 54 -20.54 5.52 0.62
N ALA A 55 -20.39 6.67 1.28
CA ALA A 55 -20.89 7.95 0.76
C ALA A 55 -20.14 8.44 -0.49
N TYR A 56 -18.84 8.12 -0.63
CA TYR A 56 -17.99 8.54 -1.75
C TYR A 56 -17.84 7.46 -2.84
N LYS A 57 -18.44 6.28 -2.66
CA LYS A 57 -18.23 5.08 -3.49
C LYS A 57 -18.27 5.36 -5.00
N SER A 58 -19.34 5.99 -5.46
CA SER A 58 -19.53 6.25 -6.91
C SER A 58 -18.51 7.23 -7.47
N VAL A 59 -18.09 8.24 -6.71
CA VAL A 59 -17.09 9.22 -7.17
C VAL A 59 -15.66 8.66 -7.07
N LEU A 60 -15.37 7.88 -6.03
CA LEU A 60 -14.10 7.16 -5.88
C LEU A 60 -13.90 6.19 -7.03
N LYS A 61 -14.92 5.37 -7.37
CA LYS A 61 -14.86 4.45 -8.51
C LYS A 61 -14.51 5.15 -9.81
N ARG A 62 -15.16 6.27 -10.12
CA ARG A 62 -14.88 7.04 -11.34
C ARG A 62 -13.49 7.69 -11.34
N LYS A 63 -12.99 8.13 -10.18
CA LYS A 63 -11.73 8.89 -10.08
C LYS A 63 -10.50 8.00 -9.93
N LEU A 64 -10.64 6.84 -9.28
CA LEU A 64 -9.54 5.93 -8.96
C LEU A 64 -9.48 4.71 -9.88
N GLY A 65 -10.52 4.44 -10.67
CA GLY A 65 -10.58 3.28 -11.57
C GLY A 65 -10.96 1.97 -10.90
N PHE A 66 -11.07 1.93 -9.56
CA PHE A 66 -11.53 0.76 -8.81
C PHE A 66 -12.65 1.11 -7.82
N GLU A 67 -13.50 0.13 -7.53
CA GLU A 67 -14.54 0.26 -6.50
C GLU A 67 -13.94 -0.07 -5.13
N PRO A 68 -13.88 0.89 -4.18
CA PRO A 68 -13.25 0.62 -2.89
C PRO A 68 -14.10 -0.31 -2.02
N TYR A 69 -13.44 -1.21 -1.30
CA TYR A 69 -14.01 -1.92 -0.17
C TYR A 69 -14.58 -0.93 0.85
N ILE A 70 -15.68 -1.28 1.51
CA ILE A 70 -16.36 -0.40 2.47
C ILE A 70 -15.59 -0.34 3.79
N GLY A 71 -14.51 0.43 3.79
CA GLY A 71 -13.62 0.61 4.92
C GLY A 71 -12.29 1.24 4.50
N THR A 72 -11.49 1.59 5.49
CA THR A 72 -10.12 2.07 5.29
C THR A 72 -9.18 1.26 6.17
N LEU A 73 -7.94 1.07 5.71
CA LEU A 73 -6.85 0.58 6.56
C LEU A 73 -6.06 1.77 7.09
N ASN A 74 -5.98 1.90 8.41
CA ASN A 74 -5.25 2.99 9.04
C ASN A 74 -3.79 2.56 9.26
N ILE A 75 -2.85 3.37 8.78
CA ILE A 75 -1.42 3.13 8.90
C ILE A 75 -0.79 4.27 9.68
N HIS A 76 -0.08 3.95 10.75
CA HIS A 76 0.79 4.89 11.44
C HIS A 76 2.15 4.92 10.74
N MET A 77 2.49 6.07 10.15
CA MET A 77 3.72 6.27 9.41
C MET A 77 4.95 6.19 10.35
N LYS A 78 5.99 5.47 9.92
CA LYS A 78 7.26 5.33 10.64
C LYS A 78 8.31 6.30 10.09
N GLY A 79 8.84 7.18 10.93
CA GLY A 79 9.92 8.11 10.56
C GLY A 79 9.49 9.27 9.66
N LYS A 80 10.47 10.03 9.17
CA LYS A 80 10.22 11.11 8.20
C LYS A 80 9.89 10.50 6.84
N GLN A 81 8.73 10.88 6.27
CA GLN A 81 8.36 10.50 4.92
C GLN A 81 8.91 11.51 3.91
N ASP A 82 9.17 11.06 2.69
CA ASP A 82 9.39 11.97 1.57
C ASP A 82 8.10 12.76 1.32
N LEU A 83 8.13 14.07 1.58
CA LEU A 83 6.95 14.94 1.42
C LEU A 83 6.40 14.91 0.01
N ARG A 84 7.27 14.65 -0.98
CA ARG A 84 6.88 14.51 -2.37
C ARG A 84 5.85 13.39 -2.54
N PHE A 85 5.78 12.39 -1.65
CA PHE A 85 4.71 11.39 -1.69
C PHE A 85 3.30 12.00 -1.84
N PHE A 86 3.10 13.22 -1.34
CA PHE A 86 1.84 13.94 -1.35
C PHE A 86 1.71 15.02 -2.45
N ASP A 87 2.56 15.02 -3.48
CA ASP A 87 2.38 15.91 -4.64
C ASP A 87 1.29 15.39 -5.59
N ASP A 88 0.71 16.26 -6.42
CA ASP A 88 -0.21 15.88 -7.51
C ASP A 88 -1.31 14.88 -7.12
N PRO A 89 -2.15 15.19 -6.12
CA PRO A 89 -3.27 14.33 -5.73
C PRO A 89 -4.33 14.25 -6.83
N ILE A 90 -5.02 13.10 -6.88
CA ILE A 90 -6.34 13.02 -7.49
C ILE A 90 -7.33 13.66 -6.52
N MET A 91 -7.89 14.80 -6.94
CA MET A 91 -8.90 15.50 -6.15
C MET A 91 -10.29 14.90 -6.38
N VAL A 92 -10.87 14.36 -5.31
CA VAL A 92 -12.20 13.72 -5.32
C VAL A 92 -13.22 14.68 -4.70
N PRO A 93 -14.18 15.22 -5.48
CA PRO A 93 -15.14 16.20 -4.99
C PRO A 93 -16.10 15.59 -3.96
N ALA A 94 -16.65 16.46 -3.10
CA ALA A 94 -17.68 16.06 -2.16
C ALA A 94 -18.93 15.57 -2.93
N PRO A 95 -19.47 14.37 -2.63
CA PRO A 95 -20.61 13.81 -3.37
C PRO A 95 -21.95 14.44 -2.98
N LYS A 96 -22.04 15.13 -1.84
CA LYS A 96 -23.25 15.83 -1.36
C LYS A 96 -22.91 16.93 -0.35
N LYS A 97 -23.89 17.80 -0.08
CA LYS A 97 -23.80 18.86 0.95
C LYS A 97 -23.46 18.25 2.32
N GLY A 98 -22.59 18.93 3.06
CA GLY A 98 -22.12 18.48 4.39
C GLY A 98 -20.88 17.57 4.34
N LEU A 99 -20.38 17.22 3.16
CA LEU A 99 -19.12 16.49 2.97
C LEU A 99 -18.04 17.39 2.37
N CYS A 100 -16.77 16.97 2.41
CA CYS A 100 -15.63 17.75 1.93
C CYS A 100 -14.88 17.06 0.79
N GLN A 101 -14.15 17.82 -0.01
CA GLN A 101 -13.24 17.22 -0.98
C GLN A 101 -12.15 16.42 -0.26
N VAL A 102 -11.71 15.32 -0.88
CA VAL A 102 -10.59 14.50 -0.38
C VAL A 102 -9.49 14.41 -1.44
N ALA A 103 -8.25 14.38 -1.00
CA ALA A 103 -7.09 14.12 -1.85
C ALA A 103 -6.77 12.63 -1.81
N CYS A 104 -6.61 12.02 -2.99
CA CYS A 104 -6.25 10.62 -3.12
C CYS A 104 -4.92 10.47 -3.86
N TYR A 105 -4.07 9.58 -3.37
CA TYR A 105 -2.76 9.29 -3.95
C TYR A 105 -2.72 7.80 -4.31
N PRO A 106 -2.80 7.44 -5.60
CA PRO A 106 -2.68 6.05 -6.03
C PRO A 106 -1.37 5.42 -5.57
N ILE A 107 -1.44 4.18 -5.11
CA ILE A 107 -0.31 3.43 -4.56
C ILE A 107 -0.38 1.95 -4.94
N ALA A 108 0.78 1.29 -4.86
CA ALA A 108 0.88 -0.14 -4.68
C ALA A 108 1.14 -0.45 -3.18
N ILE A 109 0.33 -1.34 -2.62
CA ILE A 109 0.40 -1.82 -1.24
C ILE A 109 1.16 -3.13 -1.26
N ASN A 110 2.23 -3.23 -0.45
CA ASN A 110 3.15 -4.36 -0.44
C ASN A 110 3.54 -4.82 -1.86
N TYR A 111 3.81 -3.83 -2.73
CA TYR A 111 4.27 -3.99 -4.12
C TYR A 111 3.30 -4.69 -5.09
N THR A 112 2.11 -5.08 -4.65
CA THR A 112 1.25 -6.01 -5.42
C THR A 112 -0.18 -5.55 -5.54
N LEU A 113 -0.79 -5.04 -4.45
CA LEU A 113 -2.19 -4.63 -4.46
C LEU A 113 -2.32 -3.16 -4.82
N GLU A 114 -3.23 -2.84 -5.73
CA GLU A 114 -3.59 -1.45 -5.98
C GLU A 114 -4.37 -0.84 -4.80
N GLY A 115 -4.21 0.46 -4.63
CA GLY A 115 -5.00 1.22 -3.67
C GLY A 115 -4.73 2.70 -3.78
N ALA A 116 -5.23 3.46 -2.81
CA ALA A 116 -4.95 4.87 -2.68
C ALA A 116 -4.82 5.28 -1.23
N VAL A 117 -3.83 6.12 -0.91
CA VAL A 117 -3.87 6.91 0.33
C VAL A 117 -4.94 7.97 0.17
N VAL A 118 -5.83 8.10 1.15
CA VAL A 118 -6.86 9.15 1.19
C VAL A 118 -6.57 10.11 2.34
N ILE A 119 -6.56 11.40 2.04
CA ILE A 119 -6.42 12.48 3.01
C ILE A 119 -7.63 13.40 2.89
N PRO A 120 -8.57 13.36 3.85
CA PRO A 120 -9.66 14.31 3.88
C PRO A 120 -9.19 15.68 4.37
N LYS A 121 -9.84 16.76 3.91
CA LYS A 121 -9.54 18.12 4.39
C LYS A 121 -9.74 18.29 5.90
N LYS A 122 -10.64 17.51 6.49
CA LYS A 122 -10.89 17.45 7.94
C LYS A 122 -10.78 16.00 8.39
N THR A 123 -9.92 15.73 9.36
CA THR A 123 -9.77 14.41 10.00
C THR A 123 -9.63 14.56 11.51
N ARG A 124 -10.05 13.53 12.24
CA ARG A 124 -9.80 13.39 13.69
C ARG A 124 -8.51 12.63 13.97
N ASN A 125 -7.95 11.96 12.95
CA ASN A 125 -6.70 11.23 13.09
C ASN A 125 -5.51 12.22 13.18
N PRO A 126 -4.46 11.89 13.95
CA PRO A 126 -3.20 12.63 13.91
C PRO A 126 -2.60 12.64 12.50
N LYS A 127 -1.81 13.68 12.17
CA LYS A 127 -1.12 13.78 10.85
C LYS A 127 -0.15 12.62 10.57
N SER A 128 0.25 11.87 11.59
CA SER A 128 1.09 10.67 11.46
C SER A 128 0.32 9.42 11.02
N VAL A 129 -1.01 9.50 10.91
CA VAL A 129 -1.86 8.38 10.48
C VAL A 129 -2.46 8.69 9.12
N ILE A 130 -2.24 7.79 8.17
CA ILE A 130 -2.87 7.81 6.85
C ILE A 130 -3.92 6.72 6.76
N GLU A 131 -4.86 6.88 5.83
CA GLU A 131 -5.91 5.91 5.55
C GLU A 131 -5.73 5.39 4.13
N ILE A 132 -5.86 4.07 3.96
CA ILE A 132 -5.70 3.40 2.67
C ILE A 132 -7.06 2.86 2.22
N LEU A 133 -7.40 3.18 0.97
CA LEU A 133 -8.48 2.59 0.18
C LEU A 133 -7.91 1.48 -0.70
N ALA A 134 -8.65 0.41 -0.88
CA ALA A 134 -8.33 -0.69 -1.77
C ALA A 134 -9.62 -1.35 -2.28
N PRO A 135 -9.60 -2.10 -3.39
CA PRO A 135 -10.76 -2.84 -3.86
C PRO A 135 -11.15 -4.02 -2.96
N VAL A 136 -10.27 -4.42 -2.04
CA VAL A 136 -10.43 -5.58 -1.15
C VAL A 136 -10.29 -5.20 0.32
N ASN A 137 -10.77 -6.06 1.21
CA ASN A 137 -10.47 -5.95 2.63
C ASN A 137 -8.99 -6.31 2.85
N LEU A 138 -8.15 -5.30 3.06
CA LEU A 138 -6.70 -5.50 3.21
C LEU A 138 -6.32 -6.34 4.43
N ARG A 139 -7.10 -6.29 5.53
CA ARG A 139 -6.80 -7.10 6.72
C ARG A 139 -7.01 -8.57 6.46
N GLU A 140 -8.12 -8.92 5.80
CA GLU A 140 -8.41 -10.31 5.44
C GLU A 140 -7.48 -10.80 4.33
N THR A 141 -7.29 -10.00 3.29
CA THR A 141 -6.50 -10.37 2.10
C THR A 141 -5.03 -10.59 2.43
N LEU A 142 -4.45 -9.74 3.29
CA LEU A 142 -3.04 -9.78 3.66
C LEU A 142 -2.79 -10.41 5.05
N GLY A 143 -3.84 -10.85 5.75
CA GLY A 143 -3.75 -11.41 7.10
C GLY A 143 -3.27 -10.43 8.17
N LEU A 144 -3.50 -9.12 7.98
CA LEU A 144 -2.92 -8.06 8.82
C LEU A 144 -3.62 -7.87 10.16
N LYS A 145 -2.81 -7.71 11.20
CA LYS A 145 -3.18 -7.34 12.56
C LYS A 145 -2.61 -5.97 12.92
N ASP A 146 -3.11 -5.41 14.02
CA ASP A 146 -2.56 -4.16 14.54
C ASP A 146 -1.08 -4.35 14.92
N GLY A 147 -0.24 -3.41 14.49
CA GLY A 147 1.21 -3.47 14.67
C GLY A 147 1.97 -4.06 13.49
N ASP A 148 1.31 -4.75 12.56
CA ASP A 148 1.97 -5.33 11.39
C ASP A 148 2.48 -4.25 10.44
N ASP A 149 3.61 -4.53 9.79
CA ASP A 149 4.25 -3.62 8.85
C ASP A 149 3.56 -3.63 7.48
N VAL A 150 3.40 -2.44 6.91
CA VAL A 150 2.88 -2.22 5.56
C VAL A 150 3.76 -1.22 4.84
N VAL A 151 3.99 -1.49 3.54
CA VAL A 151 4.71 -0.59 2.64
C VAL A 151 3.74 -0.08 1.58
N CYS A 152 3.67 1.24 1.46
CA CYS A 152 2.95 1.92 0.38
C CYS A 152 3.98 2.50 -0.59
N LEU A 153 3.88 2.12 -1.85
CA LEU A 153 4.74 2.57 -2.93
C LEU A 153 3.94 3.44 -3.87
N ARG A 154 4.43 4.64 -4.18
CA ARG A 154 3.91 5.47 -5.25
C ARG A 154 4.94 5.61 -6.36
N LEU A 155 4.52 5.24 -7.56
CA LEU A 155 5.24 5.53 -8.79
C LEU A 155 4.77 6.89 -9.30
N VAL A 156 5.72 7.74 -9.67
CA VAL A 156 5.49 9.07 -10.25
C VAL A 156 6.12 9.14 -11.62
#